data_AF-T1BGX2-F1
#
_entry.id   AF-T1BGX2-F1
#
_cell.length_a   1.000
_cell.length_b   1.000
_cell.length_c   1.000
_cell.angle_alpha   90.00
_cell.angle_beta   90.00
_cell.angle_gamma   90.00
#
_symmetry.space_group_name_H-M   'P 1'
#
loop_
_entity.id
_entity.type
_entity.pdbx_description
1 polymer ?
#
loop_
_entity_poly.entity_id
_entity_poly.type
_entity_poly.pdbx_seq_one_letter_code
_entity_poly.pdbx_strand_id
1 'polypeptide(L)' 'ARMAGYASPVDFYVERLAEGIATITAAFAPHPVIVRLSDFKSNEYANLIGGSAYEPHEENPMIGFRGASR' A
#
# COMPACT_ATOMS: atom_id res chain seq x y z
N ALA A 1 -14.66 -13.44 4.13
CA ALA A 1 -14.35 -12.01 4.34
C ALA A 1 -12.85 -11.84 4.29
N ARG A 2 -12.31 -10.95 3.43
CA ARG A 2 -10.84 -10.79 3.24
C ARG A 2 -10.09 -10.35 4.51
N MET A 3 -10.82 -9.82 5.49
CA MET A 3 -10.33 -9.31 6.77
C MET A 3 -10.75 -10.18 7.95
N ALA A 4 -11.29 -11.39 7.71
CA ALA A 4 -11.65 -12.28 8.81
C ALA A 4 -10.40 -12.64 9.63
N GLY A 5 -10.50 -12.54 10.95
CA GLY A 5 -9.38 -12.82 11.87
C GLY A 5 -8.62 -11.59 12.34
N TYR A 6 -8.93 -10.39 11.83
CA TYR A 6 -8.36 -9.13 12.29
C TYR A 6 -9.29 -8.39 13.24
N ALA A 7 -8.72 -7.63 14.17
CA ALA A 7 -9.47 -6.86 15.15
C ALA A 7 -10.25 -5.70 14.49
N SER A 8 -9.72 -5.10 13.44
CA SER A 8 -10.38 -4.03 12.68
C SER A 8 -9.91 -3.97 11.22
N PRO A 9 -10.60 -3.21 10.34
CA PRO A 9 -10.13 -2.94 8.98
C PRO A 9 -8.77 -2.25 8.91
N VAL A 10 -8.47 -1.38 9.87
CA VAL A 10 -7.19 -0.69 9.95
C VAL A 10 -6.09 -1.66 10.36
N ASP A 11 -6.36 -2.50 11.35
CA ASP A 11 -5.40 -3.52 11.81
C ASP A 11 -5.08 -4.51 10.70
N PHE A 12 -6.08 -4.95 9.91
CA PHE A 12 -5.85 -5.76 8.72
C PHE A 12 -4.82 -5.14 7.77
N TYR A 13 -4.92 -3.83 7.51
CA TYR A 13 -3.98 -3.14 6.62
C TYR A 13 -2.57 -3.09 7.21
N VAL A 14 -2.44 -2.70 8.49
CA VAL A 14 -1.15 -2.56 9.17
C VAL A 14 -0.45 -3.92 9.31
N GLU A 15 -1.16 -4.94 9.80
CA GLU A 15 -0.59 -6.26 10.05
C GLU A 15 -0.17 -6.95 8.75
N ARG A 16 -0.97 -6.87 7.68
CA ARG A 16 -0.60 -7.44 6.37
C ARG A 16 0.65 -6.80 5.78
N LEU A 17 0.79 -5.48 5.89
CA LEU A 17 2.00 -4.79 5.47
C LEU A 17 3.20 -5.19 6.32
N ALA A 18 3.04 -5.21 7.65
CA ALA A 18 4.09 -5.59 8.58
C ALA A 18 4.60 -7.01 8.30
N GLU A 19 3.70 -7.98 8.14
CA GLU A 19 4.04 -9.36 7.81
C GLU A 19 4.77 -9.49 6.48
N GLY A 20 4.29 -8.81 5.42
CA GLY A 20 4.90 -8.88 4.10
C GLY A 20 6.31 -8.27 4.09
N ILE A 21 6.46 -7.08 4.70
CA ILE A 21 7.75 -6.41 4.83
C ILE A 21 8.70 -7.26 5.68
N ALA A 22 8.25 -7.75 6.85
CA ALA A 22 9.06 -8.58 7.74
C ALA A 22 9.51 -9.88 7.07
N THR A 23 8.64 -10.53 6.29
CA THR A 23 8.97 -11.76 5.56
C THR A 23 10.11 -11.53 4.57
N ILE A 24 10.07 -10.43 3.83
CA ILE A 24 11.13 -10.08 2.88
C ILE A 24 12.41 -9.70 3.63
N THR A 25 12.34 -8.81 4.62
CA THR A 25 13.53 -8.29 5.32
C THR A 25 14.23 -9.34 6.17
N ALA A 26 13.49 -10.27 6.78
CA ALA A 26 14.05 -11.36 7.57
C ALA A 26 14.97 -12.28 6.75
N ALA A 27 14.69 -12.48 5.46
CA ALA A 27 15.53 -13.28 4.58
C ALA A 27 16.93 -12.69 4.35
N PHE A 28 17.12 -11.38 4.58
CA PHE A 28 18.39 -10.68 4.37
C PHE A 28 19.11 -10.33 5.67
N ALA A 29 18.55 -10.68 6.84
CA ALA A 29 19.16 -10.37 8.12
C ALA A 29 20.60 -10.94 8.24
N PRO A 30 21.57 -10.18 8.78
CA PRO A 30 21.46 -8.86 9.42
C PRO A 30 21.70 -7.66 8.47
N HIS A 31 21.67 -7.85 7.15
CA HIS A 31 21.99 -6.79 6.19
C HIS A 31 20.88 -5.74 6.10
N PRO A 32 21.24 -4.47 5.84
CA PRO A 32 20.25 -3.42 5.67
C PRO A 32 19.37 -3.67 4.44
N VAL A 33 18.07 -3.44 4.59
CA VAL A 33 17.08 -3.50 3.51
C VAL A 33 16.38 -2.15 3.41
N ILE A 34 16.38 -1.55 2.23
CA ILE A 34 15.74 -0.26 1.98
C ILE A 34 14.31 -0.52 1.49
N VAL A 35 13.33 -0.14 2.30
CA VAL A 35 11.91 -0.24 1.96
C VAL A 35 11.44 1.08 1.36
N ARG A 36 10.92 1.04 0.13
CA ARG A 36 10.28 2.21 -0.49
C ARG A 36 8.80 2.24 -0.12
N LEU A 37 8.33 3.39 0.37
CA LEU A 37 6.91 3.60 0.65
C LEU A 37 6.07 3.55 -0.65
N SER A 38 4.76 3.39 -0.49
CA SER A 38 3.83 3.28 -1.61
C SER A 38 3.93 4.47 -2.56
N ASP A 39 4.28 4.20 -3.82
CA ASP A 39 4.30 5.18 -4.91
C ASP A 39 3.25 4.83 -5.98
N PHE A 40 2.09 4.38 -5.50
CA PHE A 40 0.95 4.11 -6.36
C PHE A 40 0.41 5.41 -6.92
N LYS A 41 0.10 5.38 -8.20
CA LYS A 41 -0.66 6.40 -8.92
C LYS A 41 -2.12 6.33 -8.52
N SER A 42 -2.86 7.42 -8.70
CA SER A 42 -4.29 7.51 -8.41
C SER A 42 -5.10 6.40 -9.11
N ASN A 43 -4.73 6.05 -10.35
CA ASN A 43 -5.39 4.95 -11.08
C ASN A 43 -5.09 3.54 -10.51
N GLU A 44 -3.95 3.34 -9.84
CA GLU A 44 -3.62 2.09 -9.16
C GLU A 44 -4.42 1.96 -7.85
N TYR A 45 -4.55 3.05 -7.09
CA TYR A 45 -5.42 3.11 -5.92
C TYR A 45 -6.90 2.94 -6.30
N ALA A 46 -7.35 3.53 -7.42
CA ALA A 46 -8.73 3.42 -7.89
C ALA A 46 -9.17 1.97 -8.15
N ASN A 47 -8.22 1.10 -8.51
CA ASN A 47 -8.46 -0.33 -8.77
C ASN A 47 -8.56 -1.18 -7.49
N LEU A 48 -8.25 -0.62 -6.31
CA LEU A 48 -8.48 -1.29 -5.03
C LEU A 48 -9.98 -1.30 -4.69
N ILE A 49 -10.38 -2.21 -3.79
CA ILE A 49 -11.76 -2.26 -3.31
C ILE A 49 -12.11 -0.94 -2.65
N GLY A 50 -13.13 -0.25 -3.19
CA GLY A 50 -13.56 1.07 -2.74
C GLY A 50 -12.72 2.24 -3.27
N GLY A 51 -11.64 1.99 -4.00
CA GLY A 51 -10.69 3.02 -4.46
C GLY A 51 -11.31 4.08 -5.36
N SER A 52 -12.19 3.67 -6.29
CA SER A 52 -12.87 4.61 -7.22
C SER A 52 -13.68 5.72 -6.54
N ALA A 53 -14.08 5.57 -5.27
CA ALA A 53 -14.77 6.62 -4.52
C ALA A 53 -13.83 7.70 -3.97
N TYR A 54 -12.53 7.41 -3.88
CA TYR A 54 -11.52 8.28 -3.27
C TYR A 54 -10.50 8.82 -4.28
N GLU A 55 -10.36 8.18 -5.44
CA GLU A 55 -9.38 8.52 -6.46
C GLU A 55 -10.06 9.03 -7.74
N PRO A 56 -10.12 10.36 -7.95
CA PRO A 56 -10.69 10.93 -9.15
C PRO A 56 -9.84 10.57 -10.38
N HIS A 57 -10.45 10.64 -11.56
CA HIS A 57 -9.73 10.44 -12.82
C HIS A 57 -8.73 11.57 -13.07
N GLU A 58 -7.48 11.21 -13.33
CA GLU A 58 -6.43 12.12 -13.77
C GLU A 58 -6.05 11.80 -15.23
N GLU A 59 -6.00 12.82 -16.08
CA GLU A 59 -5.57 12.69 -17.48
C GLU A 59 -4.15 12.10 -17.60
N ASN A 60 -3.24 12.49 -16.69
CA ASN A 60 -1.88 11.95 -16.63
C ASN A 60 -1.48 11.55 -15.19
N PRO A 61 -1.72 10.28 -14.81
CA PRO A 61 -1.40 9.77 -13.47
C PRO A 61 0.10 9.77 -13.13
N MET A 62 1.01 9.92 -14.11
CA MET A 62 2.46 9.94 -13.84
C MET A 62 2.93 11.22 -13.16
N ILE A 63 2.21 12.33 -13.38
CA ILE A 63 2.50 13.67 -12.83
C ILE A 63 1.39 14.16 -11.89
N GLY A 64 0.50 13.25 -11.49
CA GLY A 64 -0.63 13.50 -10.61
C GLY A 64 -0.32 13.26 -9.14
N PHE A 65 -1.36 12.90 -8.39
CA PHE A 65 -1.33 12.73 -6.93
C PHE A 65 -0.66 11.42 -6.47
N ARG A 66 0.67 11.43 -6.35
CA ARG A 66 1.49 10.26 -6.00
C ARG A 66 2.78 10.61 -5.24
N GLY A 67 3.39 9.61 -4.60
CA GLY A 67 4.66 9.77 -3.92
C GLY A 67 4.55 10.74 -2.73
N ALA A 68 5.52 11.64 -2.58
CA ALA A 68 5.59 12.55 -1.42
C ALA A 68 4.54 13.68 -1.42
N SER A 69 3.84 13.91 -2.54
CA SER A 69 2.81 14.95 -2.62
C SER A 69 1.44 14.51 -2.11
N ARG A 70 1.30 13.23 -1.71
CA ARG A 70 0.11 12.67 -1.08
C ARG A 70 0.18 12.75 0.44
#